data_AF-A0A1X7VK68-F1
#
_entry.id   AF-A0A1X7VK68-F1
#
_cell.length_a   1.000
_cell.length_b   1.000
_cell.length_c   1.000
_cell.angle_alpha   90.00
_cell.angle_beta   90.00
_cell.angle_gamma   90.00
#
_symmetry.space_group_name_H-M   'P 1'
#
loop_
_entity.id
_entity.type
_entity.pdbx_description
1 polymer ?
#
loop_
_entity_poly.entity_id
_entity_poly.type
_entity_poly.pdbx_seq_one_letter_code
_entity_poly.pdbx_strand_id
1 'polypeptide(L)'
;MDSDDEGEGPSNEEFYYEGEEEEEEDEGPDTKRRRLAESFQKRRKKVVWKKNRQQVLLEYNGLSYHGTAASILMYQLALKMSRDSNEVLWWSIIGLTEQYLYEKISSDSYTEKVHTLRPDVLRLNRNDQDTASSINRLRLTLENELPAVLYRHWSLYDSLSHSQYISCWFKTWSMRGHKKFLEFLADMGLPLSQSKQPYSAMDASIQENVKDWITSSALKFGMDNITYSSFVSHIGYKHHFSAADMVYCVSAFLENNVEPSFLSAIDVLSK
;
A
#
# COMPACT_ATOMS: atom_id res chain seq x y z
N MET A 1 39.84 11.25 -7.14
CA MET A 1 39.85 11.09 -5.67
C MET A 1 38.73 10.12 -5.39
N ASP A 2 39.12 8.86 -5.37
CA ASP A 2 38.30 7.70 -5.05
C ASP A 2 37.80 7.80 -3.62
N SER A 3 36.57 7.36 -3.38
CA SER A 3 36.08 6.93 -2.08
C SER A 3 34.87 6.03 -2.33
N ASP A 4 35.17 4.81 -2.76
CA ASP A 4 34.27 3.65 -2.62
C ASP A 4 34.09 3.40 -1.12
N ASP A 5 32.92 3.74 -0.58
CA ASP A 5 32.48 3.34 0.75
C ASP A 5 31.76 2.00 0.62
N GLU A 6 32.53 0.94 0.38
CA GLU A 6 32.06 -0.43 0.55
C GLU A 6 31.96 -0.71 2.05
N GLY A 7 30.77 -0.50 2.61
CA GLY A 7 30.44 -0.93 3.95
C GLY A 7 30.63 -2.44 4.09
N GLU A 8 31.71 -2.85 4.77
CA GLU A 8 31.92 -4.19 5.26
C GLU A 8 30.72 -4.60 6.13
N GLY A 9 29.80 -5.37 5.55
CA GLY A 9 28.84 -6.14 6.32
C GLY A 9 29.59 -7.11 7.24
N PRO A 10 29.07 -7.39 8.45
CA PRO A 10 29.83 -8.04 9.50
C PRO A 10 30.40 -9.36 9.00
N SER A 11 31.72 -9.48 9.05
CA SER A 11 32.45 -10.73 8.92
C SER A 11 32.00 -11.64 10.06
N ASN A 12 30.89 -12.35 9.86
CA ASN A 12 30.52 -13.46 10.71
C ASN A 12 31.59 -14.52 10.49
N GLU A 13 32.54 -14.54 11.44
CA GLU A 13 33.58 -15.53 11.60
C GLU A 13 32.99 -16.91 11.34
N GLU A 14 33.67 -17.61 10.44
CA GLU A 14 33.37 -18.94 9.92
C GLU A 14 33.40 -19.96 11.08
N PHE A 15 32.30 -20.09 11.83
CA PHE A 15 32.17 -21.12 12.85
C PHE A 15 31.83 -22.46 12.19
N TYR A 16 32.82 -23.13 11.61
CA TYR A 16 32.69 -24.52 11.18
C TYR A 16 33.92 -25.34 11.57
N TYR A 17 33.68 -26.25 12.51
CA TYR A 17 34.53 -27.35 12.94
C TYR A 17 35.58 -27.76 11.89
N GLU A 18 36.83 -27.38 12.16
CA GLU A 18 37.99 -28.12 11.66
C GLU A 18 37.82 -29.55 12.17
N GLY A 19 37.40 -30.45 11.27
CA GLY A 19 37.51 -31.87 11.53
C GLY A 19 39.00 -32.16 11.68
N GLU A 20 39.38 -32.58 12.88
CA GLU A 20 40.72 -32.97 13.30
C GLU A 20 41.48 -33.65 12.16
N GLU A 21 42.68 -33.15 11.87
CA GLU A 21 43.65 -33.85 11.03
C GLU A 21 44.04 -35.15 11.75
N GLU A 22 43.34 -36.25 11.47
CA GLU A 22 43.75 -37.58 11.93
C GLU A 22 45.14 -37.89 11.37
N GLU A 23 46.08 -38.14 12.29
CA GLU A 23 47.49 -38.41 12.05
C GLU A 23 47.71 -39.48 10.97
N GLU A 24 48.70 -39.25 10.10
CA GLU A 24 49.04 -40.15 8.99
C GLU A 24 49.63 -41.47 9.49
N GLU A 25 48.79 -42.50 9.68
CA GLU A 25 49.24 -43.89 9.67
C GLU A 25 49.39 -44.38 8.21
N ASP A 26 50.44 -45.20 7.98
CA ASP A 26 50.90 -45.70 6.68
C ASP A 26 49.84 -46.57 5.97
N GLU A 27 48.89 -45.90 5.30
CA GLU A 27 47.79 -46.51 4.60
C GLU A 27 48.17 -46.91 3.17
N GLY A 28 47.77 -48.13 2.78
CA GLY A 28 48.03 -48.70 1.46
C GLY A 28 47.55 -47.86 0.26
N PRO A 29 47.99 -48.20 -0.97
CA PRO A 29 47.74 -47.40 -2.17
C PRO A 29 46.25 -47.24 -2.53
N ASP A 30 45.38 -48.14 -2.08
CA ASP A 30 43.94 -48.11 -2.36
C ASP A 30 43.18 -47.11 -1.45
N THR A 31 43.56 -47.03 -0.18
CA THR A 31 43.05 -46.05 0.78
C THR A 31 43.44 -44.61 0.40
N LYS A 32 44.68 -44.42 -0.08
CA LYS A 32 45.17 -43.13 -0.60
C LYS A 32 44.37 -42.65 -1.82
N ARG A 33 43.95 -43.58 -2.70
CA ARG A 33 43.12 -43.29 -3.88
C ARG A 33 41.68 -42.92 -3.48
N ARG A 34 41.13 -43.54 -2.43
CA ARG A 34 39.82 -43.20 -1.85
C ARG A 34 39.81 -41.81 -1.20
N ARG A 35 40.81 -41.48 -0.38
CA ARG A 35 40.97 -40.16 0.25
C ARG A 35 41.10 -39.04 -0.80
N LEU A 36 41.83 -39.29 -1.90
CA LEU A 36 41.95 -38.35 -3.01
C LEU A 36 40.60 -38.13 -3.71
N ALA A 37 39.84 -39.20 -3.98
CA ALA A 37 38.50 -39.12 -4.56
C ALA A 37 37.52 -38.35 -3.64
N GLU A 38 37.58 -38.57 -2.33
CA GLU A 38 36.80 -37.83 -1.33
C GLU A 38 37.18 -36.34 -1.28
N SER A 39 38.48 -36.00 -1.37
CA SER A 39 38.95 -34.61 -1.44
C SER A 39 38.46 -33.91 -2.72
N PHE A 40 38.49 -34.58 -3.87
CA PHE A 40 37.92 -34.05 -5.12
C PHE A 40 36.40 -33.87 -5.03
N GLN A 41 35.68 -34.78 -4.37
CA GLN A 41 34.25 -34.63 -4.11
C GLN A 41 33.96 -33.46 -3.17
N LYS A 42 34.75 -33.27 -2.10
CA LYS A 42 34.64 -32.12 -1.19
C LYS A 42 34.88 -30.80 -1.93
N ARG A 43 35.91 -30.72 -2.79
CA ARG A 43 36.19 -29.52 -3.62
C ARG A 43 35.05 -29.23 -4.60
N ARG A 44 34.51 -30.25 -5.27
CA ARG A 44 33.34 -30.10 -6.15
C ARG A 44 32.12 -29.58 -5.38
N LYS A 45 31.83 -30.15 -4.21
CA LYS A 45 30.75 -29.68 -3.32
C LYS A 45 30.95 -28.21 -2.90
N LYS A 46 32.18 -27.81 -2.57
CA LYS A 46 32.52 -26.40 -2.25
C LYS A 46 32.26 -25.45 -3.42
N VAL A 47 32.64 -25.84 -4.64
CA VAL A 47 32.39 -25.00 -5.84
C VAL A 47 30.90 -24.87 -6.12
N VAL A 48 30.13 -25.97 -6.03
CA VAL A 48 28.67 -25.95 -6.18
C VAL A 48 28.01 -25.09 -5.10
N TRP A 49 28.45 -25.24 -3.84
CA TRP A 49 27.94 -24.43 -2.73
C TRP A 49 28.24 -22.94 -2.93
N LYS A 50 29.46 -22.57 -3.34
CA LYS A 50 29.80 -21.17 -3.62
C LYS A 50 28.94 -20.60 -4.74
N LYS A 51 28.71 -21.37 -5.82
CA LYS A 51 27.84 -20.96 -6.92
C LYS A 51 26.38 -20.79 -6.47
N ASN A 52 25.84 -21.73 -5.70
CA ASN A 52 24.48 -21.64 -5.17
C ASN A 52 24.32 -20.49 -4.17
N ARG A 53 25.31 -20.29 -3.28
CA ARG A 53 25.33 -19.15 -2.36
C ARG A 53 25.36 -17.83 -3.11
N GLN A 54 26.19 -17.72 -4.14
CA GLN A 54 26.26 -16.51 -4.97
C GLN A 54 24.94 -16.25 -5.68
N GLN A 55 24.26 -17.31 -6.15
CA GLN A 55 22.93 -17.18 -6.74
C GLN A 55 21.90 -16.70 -5.70
N VAL A 56 21.85 -17.31 -4.52
CA VAL A 56 20.91 -16.90 -3.45
C VAL A 56 21.17 -15.46 -2.98
N LEU A 57 22.44 -15.06 -2.86
CA LEU A 57 22.80 -13.69 -2.52
C LEU A 57 22.40 -12.70 -3.61
N LEU A 58 22.56 -13.09 -4.88
CA LEU A 58 22.13 -12.27 -6.01
C LEU A 58 20.61 -12.12 -6.05
N GLU A 59 19.87 -13.18 -5.76
CA GLU A 59 18.40 -13.14 -5.63
C GLU A 59 17.95 -12.26 -4.46
N TYR A 60 18.62 -12.36 -3.30
CA TYR A 60 18.31 -11.56 -2.10
C TYR A 60 18.66 -10.08 -2.26
N ASN A 61 19.83 -9.77 -2.84
CA ASN A 61 20.29 -8.39 -3.01
C ASN A 61 19.73 -7.71 -4.26
N GLY A 62 19.17 -8.48 -5.20
CA GLY A 62 18.77 -7.95 -6.51
C GLY A 62 17.53 -7.07 -6.47
N LEU A 63 16.49 -7.45 -5.73
CA LEU A 63 15.19 -6.77 -5.73
C LEU A 63 14.59 -6.74 -4.32
N SER A 64 14.17 -5.54 -3.90
CA SER A 64 13.35 -5.35 -2.70
C SER A 64 11.91 -5.07 -3.12
N TYR A 65 10.95 -5.77 -2.52
CA TYR A 65 9.53 -5.60 -2.80
C TYR A 65 8.70 -5.73 -1.53
N HIS A 66 7.47 -5.22 -1.57
CA HIS A 66 6.51 -5.37 -0.50
C HIS A 66 5.51 -6.49 -0.82
N GLY A 67 5.27 -7.35 0.17
CA GLY A 67 4.27 -8.40 0.10
C GLY A 67 2.88 -7.92 0.57
N THR A 68 2.07 -8.87 1.02
CA THR A 68 0.75 -8.60 1.63
C THR A 68 0.85 -7.64 2.81
N ALA A 69 -0.10 -6.71 2.92
CA ALA A 69 -0.18 -5.79 4.04
C ALA A 69 -0.23 -6.55 5.36
N ALA A 70 0.57 -6.12 6.34
CA ALA A 70 0.56 -6.67 7.69
C ALA A 70 -0.85 -6.59 8.33
N SER A 71 -1.58 -5.52 8.02
CA SER A 71 -2.96 -5.31 8.47
C SER A 71 -3.92 -6.41 7.99
N ILE A 72 -3.76 -6.89 6.75
CA ILE A 72 -4.55 -8.01 6.19
C ILE A 72 -4.21 -9.31 6.91
N LEU A 73 -2.92 -9.58 7.18
CA LEU A 73 -2.51 -10.79 7.89
C LEU A 73 -3.08 -10.81 9.32
N MET A 74 -3.08 -9.66 10.00
CA MET A 74 -3.69 -9.53 11.33
C MET A 74 -5.21 -9.72 11.29
N TYR A 75 -5.87 -9.22 10.26
CA TYR A 75 -7.30 -9.47 10.07
C TYR A 75 -7.60 -10.95 9.78
N GLN A 76 -6.81 -11.62 8.95
CA GLN A 76 -6.93 -13.06 8.71
C GLN A 76 -6.74 -13.88 10.00
N LEU A 77 -5.82 -13.46 10.88
CA LEU A 77 -5.66 -14.06 12.20
C LEU A 77 -6.90 -13.83 13.08
N ALA A 78 -7.42 -12.60 13.13
CA ALA A 78 -8.64 -12.27 13.88
C ALA A 78 -9.85 -13.10 13.38
N LEU A 79 -9.95 -13.30 12.07
CA LEU A 79 -10.97 -14.14 11.45
C LEU A 79 -10.87 -15.60 11.91
N LYS A 80 -9.65 -16.17 11.96
CA LYS A 80 -9.42 -17.54 12.48
C LYS A 80 -9.78 -17.67 13.96
N MET A 81 -9.68 -16.58 14.72
CA MET A 81 -10.06 -16.54 16.14
C MET A 81 -11.54 -16.21 16.36
N SER A 82 -12.33 -16.04 15.29
CA SER A 82 -13.73 -15.59 15.35
C SER A 82 -13.90 -14.28 16.12
N ARG A 83 -12.91 -13.37 16.00
CA ARG A 83 -12.92 -12.02 16.57
C ARG A 83 -12.88 -10.97 15.46
N ASP A 84 -13.70 -11.17 14.43
CA ASP A 84 -13.88 -10.24 13.33
C ASP A 84 -14.89 -9.13 13.69
N SER A 85 -14.46 -7.88 13.63
CA SER A 85 -15.31 -6.70 13.80
C SER A 85 -15.17 -5.76 12.61
N ASN A 86 -16.16 -4.88 12.41
CA ASN A 86 -16.08 -3.84 11.38
C ASN A 86 -14.85 -2.93 11.56
N GLU A 87 -14.45 -2.66 12.81
CA GLU A 87 -13.27 -1.85 13.13
C GLU A 87 -11.97 -2.53 12.71
N VAL A 88 -11.79 -3.81 13.03
CA VAL A 88 -10.58 -4.57 12.63
C VAL A 88 -10.51 -4.70 11.11
N LEU A 89 -11.66 -4.90 10.45
CA LEU A 89 -11.74 -4.90 8.99
C LEU A 89 -11.37 -3.52 8.42
N TRP A 90 -11.84 -2.43 9.02
CA TRP A 90 -11.52 -1.07 8.60
C TRP A 90 -10.03 -0.76 8.71
N TRP A 91 -9.37 -1.11 9.82
CA TRP A 91 -7.92 -0.95 9.95
C TRP A 91 -7.15 -1.80 8.93
N SER A 92 -7.67 -2.99 8.61
CA SER A 92 -7.08 -3.84 7.57
C SER A 92 -7.12 -3.17 6.20
N ILE A 93 -8.26 -2.53 5.87
CA ILE A 93 -8.49 -1.77 4.65
C ILE A 93 -7.55 -0.57 4.58
N ILE A 94 -7.43 0.21 5.67
CA ILE A 94 -6.54 1.39 5.72
C ILE A 94 -5.08 0.99 5.40
N GLY A 95 -4.59 -0.10 6.01
CA GLY A 95 -3.24 -0.59 5.73
C GLY A 95 -3.06 -1.14 4.30
N LEU A 96 -4.12 -1.68 3.69
CA LEU A 96 -4.09 -2.05 2.27
C LEU A 96 -4.06 -0.82 1.36
N THR A 97 -4.86 0.21 1.67
CA THR A 97 -4.89 1.46 0.91
C THR A 97 -3.60 2.25 1.03
N GLU A 98 -2.90 2.18 2.16
CA GLU A 98 -1.56 2.76 2.31
C GLU A 98 -0.58 2.15 1.31
N GLN A 99 -0.54 0.81 1.20
CA GLN A 99 0.32 0.15 0.23
C GLN A 99 0.01 0.54 -1.21
N TYR A 100 -1.28 0.76 -1.52
CA TYR A 100 -1.71 1.19 -2.84
C TYR A 100 -1.35 2.65 -3.14
N LEU A 101 -1.62 3.58 -2.22
CA LEU A 101 -1.35 5.01 -2.41
C LEU A 101 0.14 5.33 -2.52
N TYR A 102 0.99 4.63 -1.78
CA TYR A 102 2.46 4.78 -1.87
C TYR A 102 3.08 3.86 -2.93
N GLU A 103 2.28 3.30 -3.84
CA GLU A 103 2.73 2.48 -4.98
C GLU A 103 3.63 1.28 -4.58
N LYS A 104 3.48 0.75 -3.36
CA LYS A 104 4.24 -0.41 -2.86
C LYS A 104 3.78 -1.73 -3.46
N ILE A 105 2.52 -1.78 -3.92
CA ILE A 105 1.89 -2.94 -4.56
C ILE A 105 1.34 -2.53 -5.93
N SER A 106 1.22 -3.51 -6.83
CA SER A 106 0.57 -3.27 -8.13
C SER A 106 -0.93 -3.07 -7.97
N SER A 107 -1.52 -2.34 -8.93
CA SER A 107 -2.98 -2.12 -9.00
C SER A 107 -3.76 -3.43 -9.09
N ASP A 108 -3.22 -4.45 -9.78
CA ASP A 108 -3.84 -5.76 -9.92
C ASP A 108 -3.88 -6.50 -8.57
N SER A 109 -2.76 -6.52 -7.85
CA SER A 109 -2.67 -7.13 -6.53
C SER A 109 -3.55 -6.41 -5.50
N TYR A 110 -3.72 -5.10 -5.63
CA TYR A 110 -4.67 -4.34 -4.81
C TYR A 110 -6.12 -4.78 -5.11
N THR A 111 -6.49 -4.82 -6.38
CA THR A 111 -7.84 -5.19 -6.84
C THR A 111 -8.21 -6.61 -6.38
N GLU A 112 -7.28 -7.56 -6.47
CA GLU A 112 -7.48 -8.93 -5.95
C GLU A 112 -7.77 -8.92 -4.44
N LYS A 113 -6.99 -8.17 -3.65
CA LYS A 113 -7.20 -8.06 -2.20
C LYS A 113 -8.52 -7.36 -1.86
N VAL A 114 -8.90 -6.31 -2.58
CA VAL A 114 -10.22 -5.66 -2.42
C VAL A 114 -11.36 -6.64 -2.69
N HIS A 115 -11.24 -7.47 -3.73
CA HIS A 115 -12.22 -8.51 -4.04
C HIS A 115 -12.34 -9.58 -2.95
N THR A 116 -11.24 -9.94 -2.28
CA THR A 116 -11.29 -10.90 -1.16
C THR A 116 -11.92 -10.31 0.11
N LEU A 117 -11.79 -9.00 0.35
CA LEU A 117 -12.40 -8.31 1.51
C LEU A 117 -13.90 -7.98 1.29
N ARG A 118 -14.35 -7.85 0.03
CA ARG A 118 -15.75 -7.56 -0.31
C ARG A 118 -16.79 -8.48 0.37
N PRO A 119 -16.67 -9.83 0.35
CA PRO A 119 -17.66 -10.69 1.01
C PRO A 119 -17.71 -10.48 2.53
N ASP A 120 -16.58 -10.17 3.15
CA ASP A 120 -16.50 -9.93 4.59
C ASP A 120 -17.21 -8.64 4.99
N VAL A 121 -17.09 -7.57 4.19
CA VAL A 121 -17.87 -6.33 4.37
C VAL A 121 -19.37 -6.63 4.31
N LEU A 122 -19.82 -7.43 3.36
CA LEU A 122 -21.24 -7.79 3.24
C LEU A 122 -21.72 -8.66 4.42
N ARG A 123 -20.87 -9.59 4.90
CA ARG A 123 -21.17 -10.45 6.06
C ARG A 123 -21.35 -9.61 7.32
N LEU A 124 -20.40 -8.75 7.63
CA LEU A 124 -20.39 -7.98 8.87
C LEU A 124 -21.49 -6.91 8.88
N ASN A 125 -21.74 -6.24 7.76
CA ASN A 125 -22.84 -5.27 7.64
C ASN A 125 -24.24 -5.90 7.79
N ARG A 126 -24.42 -7.18 7.45
CA ARG A 126 -25.73 -7.86 7.57
C ARG A 126 -26.13 -8.06 9.03
N ASN A 127 -25.16 -8.31 9.91
CA ASN A 127 -25.40 -8.50 11.34
C ASN A 127 -25.93 -7.23 12.03
N ASP A 128 -25.87 -6.07 11.37
CA ASP A 128 -26.27 -4.77 11.92
C ASP A 128 -27.70 -4.32 11.56
N GLN A 129 -28.40 -4.98 10.62
CA GLN A 129 -29.71 -4.51 10.13
C GLN A 129 -30.86 -4.63 11.14
N ASP A 130 -30.72 -5.44 12.20
CA ASP A 130 -31.80 -5.76 13.12
C ASP A 130 -31.93 -4.79 14.33
N THR A 131 -31.06 -3.78 14.47
CA THR A 131 -31.10 -2.88 15.65
C THR A 131 -31.18 -1.40 15.26
N ALA A 132 -32.30 -0.75 15.58
CA ALA A 132 -32.48 0.71 15.43
C ALA A 132 -31.50 1.56 16.29
N SER A 133 -30.71 0.94 17.17
CA SER A 133 -29.63 1.55 17.96
C SER A 133 -28.25 1.55 17.25
N SER A 134 -28.16 1.15 15.99
CA SER A 134 -26.90 1.01 15.23
C SER A 134 -26.33 2.31 14.66
N ILE A 135 -26.91 3.47 14.98
CA ILE A 135 -26.52 4.79 14.42
C ILE A 135 -25.02 5.11 14.64
N ASN A 136 -24.43 4.67 15.75
CA ASN A 136 -23.01 4.91 16.08
C ASN A 136 -22.06 3.77 15.66
N ARG A 137 -22.54 2.73 14.97
CA ARG A 137 -21.66 1.64 14.52
C ARG A 137 -21.09 1.93 13.14
N LEU A 138 -19.80 1.63 12.98
CA LEU A 138 -19.06 1.75 11.73
C LEU A 138 -19.68 0.84 10.66
N ARG A 139 -20.19 1.43 9.57
CA ARG A 139 -20.67 0.70 8.40
C ARG A 139 -19.74 0.93 7.23
N LEU A 140 -19.35 -0.14 6.55
CA LEU A 140 -18.41 -0.06 5.42
C LEU A 140 -19.15 -0.25 4.11
N THR A 141 -18.86 0.56 3.10
CA THR A 141 -19.39 0.39 1.74
C THR A 141 -18.24 0.31 0.76
N LEU A 142 -18.41 -0.54 -0.26
CA LEU A 142 -17.47 -0.60 -1.38
C LEU A 142 -17.95 0.40 -2.44
N GLU A 143 -17.10 1.34 -2.81
CA GLU A 143 -17.41 2.38 -3.78
C GLU A 143 -16.23 2.60 -4.73
N ASN A 144 -16.50 2.96 -5.98
CA ASN A 144 -15.45 3.41 -6.88
C ASN A 144 -15.11 4.87 -6.54
N GLU A 145 -13.84 5.13 -6.29
CA GLU A 145 -13.34 6.45 -5.92
C GLU A 145 -12.41 7.02 -6.97
N LEU A 146 -12.38 8.35 -6.99
CA LEU A 146 -11.47 9.14 -7.79
C LEU A 146 -10.11 9.22 -7.06
N PRO A 147 -8.98 9.23 -7.77
CA PRO A 147 -7.65 9.50 -7.21
C PRO A 147 -7.50 11.00 -6.93
N ALA A 148 -8.44 11.60 -6.20
CA ALA A 148 -8.44 13.00 -5.81
C ALA A 148 -8.21 13.10 -4.30
N VAL A 149 -7.19 13.85 -3.89
CA VAL A 149 -6.76 13.92 -2.49
C VAL A 149 -7.76 14.73 -1.67
N LEU A 150 -8.37 14.14 -0.63
CA LEU A 150 -9.24 14.84 0.33
C LEU A 150 -10.42 15.60 -0.31
N TYR A 151 -10.94 15.15 -1.46
CA TYR A 151 -11.95 15.91 -2.21
C TYR A 151 -13.26 16.12 -1.44
N ARG A 152 -13.59 15.25 -0.46
CA ARG A 152 -14.78 15.40 0.39
C ARG A 152 -14.63 16.47 1.47
N HIS A 153 -13.40 16.73 1.91
CA HIS A 153 -13.07 17.62 3.03
C HIS A 153 -12.53 18.97 2.57
N TRP A 154 -12.18 19.11 1.29
CA TRP A 154 -11.63 20.32 0.71
C TRP A 154 -12.48 20.85 -0.45
N SER A 155 -11.97 21.83 -1.19
CA SER A 155 -12.59 22.29 -2.43
C SER A 155 -12.25 21.30 -3.54
N LEU A 156 -13.19 21.11 -4.48
CA LEU A 156 -12.96 20.21 -5.61
C LEU A 156 -11.79 20.72 -6.47
N TYR A 157 -11.68 22.04 -6.64
CA TYR A 157 -10.61 22.68 -7.37
C TYR A 157 -9.23 22.34 -6.78
N ASP A 158 -9.06 22.56 -5.48
CA ASP A 158 -7.77 22.35 -4.82
C ASP A 158 -7.42 20.86 -4.76
N SER A 159 -8.40 20.01 -4.49
CA SER A 159 -8.19 18.55 -4.44
C SER A 159 -7.67 18.00 -5.77
N LEU A 160 -8.28 18.40 -6.89
CA LEU A 160 -7.85 17.95 -8.22
C LEU A 160 -6.49 18.55 -8.62
N SER A 161 -6.21 19.80 -8.23
CA SER A 161 -4.93 20.44 -8.58
C SER A 161 -3.73 19.86 -7.81
N HIS A 162 -3.95 19.40 -6.58
CA HIS A 162 -2.92 18.83 -5.72
C HIS A 162 -2.81 17.30 -5.82
N SER A 163 -3.78 16.63 -6.45
CA SER A 163 -3.65 15.20 -6.75
C SER A 163 -2.49 14.95 -7.72
N GLN A 164 -1.61 14.00 -7.38
CA GLN A 164 -0.44 13.64 -8.19
C GLN A 164 -0.83 13.24 -9.62
N TYR A 165 -1.85 12.40 -9.78
CA TYR A 165 -2.26 11.91 -11.11
C TYR A 165 -2.73 13.05 -12.02
N ILE A 166 -3.65 13.87 -11.52
CA ILE A 166 -4.27 14.96 -12.28
C ILE A 166 -3.29 16.11 -12.51
N SER A 167 -2.51 16.44 -11.48
CA SER A 167 -1.47 17.47 -11.55
C SER A 167 -0.43 17.15 -12.62
N CYS A 168 0.06 15.90 -12.68
CA CYS A 168 1.00 15.44 -13.68
C CYS A 168 0.40 15.42 -15.09
N TRP A 169 -0.86 15.00 -15.24
CA TRP A 169 -1.54 14.96 -16.53
C TRP A 169 -1.70 16.34 -17.15
N PHE A 170 -2.26 17.28 -16.39
CA PHE A 170 -2.49 18.65 -16.87
C PHE A 170 -1.25 19.54 -16.78
N LYS A 171 -0.23 19.15 -16.02
CA LYS A 171 0.96 19.96 -15.72
C LYS A 171 0.58 21.28 -15.06
N THR A 172 -0.18 21.20 -13.97
CA THR A 172 -0.79 22.36 -13.29
C THR A 172 0.24 23.38 -12.77
N TRP A 173 1.50 22.97 -12.59
CA TRP A 173 2.62 23.87 -12.27
C TRP A 173 2.99 24.85 -13.39
N SER A 174 2.51 24.62 -14.62
CA SER A 174 2.70 25.54 -15.75
C SER A 174 1.44 26.36 -16.01
N MET A 175 1.61 27.64 -16.36
CA MET A 175 0.48 28.50 -16.77
C MET A 175 -0.32 27.95 -17.95
N ARG A 176 0.33 27.20 -18.87
CA ARG A 176 -0.36 26.55 -20.00
C ARG A 176 -1.18 25.35 -19.54
N GLY A 177 -0.64 24.56 -18.62
CA GLY A 177 -1.33 23.42 -18.03
C GLY A 177 -2.51 23.83 -17.18
N HIS A 178 -2.34 24.90 -16.41
CA HIS A 178 -3.41 25.52 -15.64
C HIS A 178 -4.61 25.95 -16.50
N LYS A 179 -4.36 26.54 -17.68
CA LYS A 179 -5.44 26.89 -18.63
C LYS A 179 -6.18 25.65 -19.13
N LYS A 180 -5.46 24.58 -19.46
CA LYS A 180 -6.08 23.29 -19.86
C LYS A 180 -6.90 22.66 -18.74
N PHE A 181 -6.44 22.78 -17.49
CA PHE A 181 -7.19 22.33 -16.33
C PHE A 181 -8.50 23.12 -16.16
N LEU A 182 -8.47 24.44 -16.37
CA LEU A 182 -9.70 25.25 -16.38
C LEU A 182 -10.63 24.90 -17.56
N GLU A 183 -10.08 24.58 -18.73
CA GLU A 183 -10.86 24.05 -19.87
C GLU A 183 -11.52 22.70 -19.51
N PHE A 184 -10.83 21.83 -18.77
CA PHE A 184 -11.40 20.58 -18.25
C PHE A 184 -12.54 20.84 -17.26
N LEU A 185 -12.37 21.77 -16.31
CA LEU A 185 -13.46 22.17 -15.41
C LEU A 185 -14.66 22.76 -16.15
N ALA A 186 -14.41 23.52 -17.22
CA ALA A 186 -15.44 24.09 -18.06
C ALA A 186 -16.19 23.02 -18.88
N ASP A 187 -15.50 22.00 -19.39
CA ASP A 187 -16.14 20.87 -20.10
C ASP A 187 -17.05 20.04 -19.19
N MET A 188 -16.72 19.92 -17.89
CA MET A 188 -17.60 19.29 -16.91
C MET A 188 -18.88 20.11 -16.63
N GLY A 189 -18.93 21.38 -17.02
CA GLY A 189 -20.05 22.27 -16.73
C GLY A 189 -20.12 22.77 -15.28
N LEU A 190 -19.01 22.66 -14.53
CA LEU A 190 -18.93 23.09 -13.13
C LEU A 190 -18.59 24.60 -13.04
N PRO A 191 -19.46 25.44 -12.43
CA PRO A 191 -19.14 26.84 -12.20
C PRO A 191 -17.88 27.00 -11.33
N LEU A 192 -17.01 27.94 -11.69
CA LEU A 192 -15.76 28.19 -10.94
C LEU A 192 -16.00 28.64 -9.49
N SER A 193 -17.14 29.27 -9.21
CA SER A 193 -17.55 29.63 -7.85
C SER A 193 -17.82 28.39 -6.99
N GLN A 194 -18.51 27.39 -7.56
CA GLN A 194 -18.85 26.13 -6.87
C GLN A 194 -17.61 25.25 -6.69
N SER A 195 -16.73 25.17 -7.69
CA SER A 195 -15.52 24.31 -7.58
C SER A 195 -14.53 24.78 -6.51
N LYS A 196 -14.52 26.08 -6.19
CA LYS A 196 -13.70 26.67 -5.12
C LYS A 196 -14.35 26.64 -3.74
N GLN A 197 -15.65 26.36 -3.67
CA GLN A 197 -16.33 26.16 -2.39
C GLN A 197 -15.94 24.79 -1.80
N PRO A 198 -15.96 24.62 -0.47
CA PRO A 198 -15.72 23.32 0.13
C PRO A 198 -16.80 22.34 -0.34
N TYR A 199 -16.41 21.11 -0.66
CA TYR A 199 -17.32 20.11 -1.25
C TYR A 199 -18.59 19.92 -0.43
N SER A 200 -18.49 19.91 0.90
CA SER A 200 -19.65 19.81 1.81
C SER A 200 -20.68 20.94 1.68
N ALA A 201 -20.30 22.12 1.17
CA ALA A 201 -21.20 23.26 0.99
C ALA A 201 -21.73 23.38 -0.45
N MET A 202 -21.26 22.54 -1.37
CA MET A 202 -21.69 22.51 -2.75
C MET A 202 -23.12 21.98 -2.88
N ASP A 203 -23.82 22.34 -3.95
CA ASP A 203 -25.18 21.86 -4.20
C ASP A 203 -25.23 20.32 -4.30
N ALA A 204 -26.23 19.69 -3.67
CA ALA A 204 -26.37 18.23 -3.62
C ALA A 204 -26.46 17.59 -5.01
N SER A 205 -27.14 18.25 -5.96
CA SER A 205 -27.22 17.79 -7.35
C SER A 205 -25.85 17.73 -8.02
N ILE A 206 -24.95 18.65 -7.67
CA ILE A 206 -23.57 18.64 -8.17
C ILE A 206 -22.81 17.52 -7.48
N GLN A 207 -22.90 17.40 -6.14
CA GLN A 207 -22.19 16.37 -5.37
C GLN A 207 -22.44 14.94 -5.88
N GLU A 208 -23.70 14.61 -6.19
CA GLU A 208 -24.09 13.29 -6.72
C GLU A 208 -23.53 13.01 -8.11
N ASN A 209 -23.49 14.04 -8.98
CA ASN A 209 -23.10 13.86 -10.38
C ASN A 209 -21.60 14.10 -10.66
N VAL A 210 -20.84 14.71 -9.73
CA VAL A 210 -19.43 15.06 -9.94
C VAL A 210 -18.57 13.86 -10.34
N LYS A 211 -18.82 12.68 -9.76
CA LYS A 211 -18.05 11.47 -10.10
C LYS A 211 -18.24 11.06 -11.56
N ASP A 212 -19.49 11.09 -12.02
CA ASP A 212 -19.85 10.74 -13.39
C ASP A 212 -19.34 11.79 -14.39
N TRP A 213 -19.42 13.08 -14.03
CA TRP A 213 -18.90 14.17 -14.86
C TRP A 213 -17.39 14.11 -15.00
N ILE A 214 -16.66 13.89 -13.89
CA ILE A 214 -15.21 13.73 -13.94
C ILE A 214 -14.85 12.52 -14.79
N THR A 215 -15.54 11.39 -14.63
CA THR A 215 -15.29 10.17 -15.42
C THR A 215 -15.59 10.38 -16.91
N SER A 216 -16.66 11.12 -17.24
CA SER A 216 -17.04 11.40 -18.63
C SER A 216 -16.07 12.38 -19.30
N SER A 217 -15.71 13.45 -18.62
CA SER A 217 -14.72 14.42 -19.13
C SER A 217 -13.33 13.80 -19.18
N ALA A 218 -12.97 12.94 -18.22
CA ALA A 218 -11.72 12.19 -18.24
C ALA A 218 -11.47 11.44 -19.55
N LEU A 219 -12.48 10.69 -19.99
CA LEU A 219 -12.43 9.92 -21.23
C LEU A 219 -12.20 10.82 -22.45
N LYS A 220 -12.83 12.00 -22.50
CA LYS A 220 -12.62 12.97 -23.60
C LYS A 220 -11.19 13.49 -23.67
N PHE A 221 -10.55 13.69 -22.52
CA PHE A 221 -9.18 14.18 -22.42
C PHE A 221 -8.13 13.06 -22.52
N GLY A 222 -8.56 11.81 -22.76
CA GLY A 222 -7.68 10.64 -22.92
C GLY A 222 -7.08 10.14 -21.62
N MET A 223 -7.72 10.44 -20.47
CA MET A 223 -7.31 9.92 -19.18
C MET A 223 -7.99 8.57 -18.93
N ASP A 224 -7.24 7.49 -19.10
CA ASP A 224 -7.71 6.14 -18.81
C ASP A 224 -7.56 5.80 -17.31
N ASN A 225 -8.51 5.05 -16.76
CA ASN A 225 -8.49 4.50 -15.39
C ASN A 225 -8.47 5.55 -14.25
N ILE A 226 -9.33 6.56 -14.31
CA ILE A 226 -9.51 7.55 -13.22
C ILE A 226 -10.31 7.01 -12.02
N THR A 227 -10.73 5.76 -12.01
CA THR A 227 -11.43 5.20 -10.85
C THR A 227 -10.75 3.94 -10.37
N TYR A 228 -10.68 3.81 -9.04
CA TYR A 228 -10.24 2.59 -8.37
C TYR A 228 -11.28 2.17 -7.33
N SER A 229 -11.34 0.87 -7.05
CA SER A 229 -12.28 0.35 -6.06
C SER A 229 -11.74 0.61 -4.66
N SER A 230 -12.46 1.39 -3.88
CA SER A 230 -12.08 1.78 -2.52
C SER A 230 -13.22 1.46 -1.55
N PHE A 231 -12.99 1.73 -0.28
CA PHE A 231 -13.99 1.58 0.77
C PHE A 231 -14.25 2.93 1.45
N VAL A 232 -15.52 3.17 1.74
CA VAL A 232 -15.99 4.33 2.50
C VAL A 232 -16.57 3.83 3.82
N SER A 233 -16.12 4.46 4.90
CA SER A 233 -16.72 4.28 6.21
C SER A 233 -17.80 5.31 6.46
N HIS A 234 -18.93 4.83 6.97
CA HIS A 234 -20.04 5.65 7.44
C HIS A 234 -20.09 5.56 8.96
N ILE A 235 -19.95 6.71 9.62
CA ILE A 235 -20.06 6.84 11.07
C ILE A 235 -21.14 7.88 11.36
N GLY A 236 -22.26 7.45 11.94
CA GLY A 236 -23.38 8.34 12.21
C GLY A 236 -24.01 8.94 10.95
N TYR A 237 -24.47 10.17 11.06
CA TYR A 237 -25.26 10.83 10.01
C TYR A 237 -24.42 11.62 8.99
N LYS A 238 -23.32 12.22 9.44
CA LYS A 238 -22.56 13.20 8.64
C LYS A 238 -21.16 12.72 8.26
N HIS A 239 -20.57 11.84 9.05
CA HIS A 239 -19.16 11.48 8.89
C HIS A 239 -19.02 10.34 7.89
N HIS A 240 -18.44 10.70 6.73
CA HIS A 240 -18.12 9.80 5.63
C HIS A 240 -16.62 9.93 5.39
N PHE A 241 -15.86 8.88 5.68
CA PHE A 241 -14.41 8.89 5.47
C PHE A 241 -14.02 7.85 4.44
N SER A 242 -13.33 8.28 3.39
CA SER A 242 -12.64 7.36 2.50
C SER A 242 -11.45 6.74 3.24
N ALA A 243 -11.14 5.49 2.89
CA ALA A 243 -9.92 4.84 3.35
C ALA A 243 -8.67 5.66 2.96
N ALA A 244 -8.65 6.26 1.77
CA ALA A 244 -7.54 7.09 1.31
C ALA A 244 -7.38 8.37 2.16
N ASP A 245 -8.49 9.02 2.49
CA ASP A 245 -8.49 10.24 3.33
C ASP A 245 -7.92 9.94 4.73
N MET A 246 -8.26 8.77 5.30
CA MET A 246 -7.70 8.32 6.58
C MET A 246 -6.21 8.02 6.50
N VAL A 247 -5.71 7.44 5.40
CA VAL A 247 -4.27 7.24 5.20
C VAL A 247 -3.54 8.58 5.19
N TYR A 248 -4.01 9.55 4.40
CA TYR A 248 -3.38 10.87 4.35
C TYR A 248 -3.41 11.57 5.71
N CYS A 249 -4.50 11.44 6.45
CA CYS A 249 -4.63 11.98 7.80
C CYS A 249 -3.59 11.36 8.75
N VAL A 250 -3.52 10.02 8.80
CA VAL A 250 -2.57 9.30 9.66
C VAL A 250 -1.12 9.61 9.28
N SER A 251 -0.80 9.62 7.99
CA SER A 251 0.54 10.00 7.51
C SER A 251 0.92 11.42 7.93
N ALA A 252 0.00 12.39 7.80
CA ALA A 252 0.24 13.76 8.22
C ALA A 252 0.47 13.88 9.74
N PHE A 253 -0.25 13.11 10.56
CA PHE A 253 -0.01 13.05 12.00
C PHE A 253 1.33 12.41 12.36
N LEU A 254 1.75 11.37 11.63
CA LEU A 254 3.05 10.71 11.84
C LEU A 254 4.23 11.58 11.43
N GLU A 255 4.09 12.34 10.34
CA GLU A 255 5.12 13.27 9.84
C GLU A 255 5.21 14.56 10.67
N ASN A 256 4.21 14.85 11.49
CA ASN A 256 4.24 16.02 12.35
C ASN A 256 5.28 15.84 13.47
N ASN A 257 6.25 16.76 13.54
CA ASN A 257 7.37 16.71 14.49
C ASN A 257 7.00 17.03 15.96
N VAL A 258 5.71 16.98 16.31
CA VAL A 258 5.24 17.24 17.68
C VAL A 258 5.10 15.90 18.42
N GLU A 259 5.96 15.64 19.41
CA GLU A 259 5.86 14.44 20.23
C GLU A 259 4.64 14.49 21.18
N PRO A 260 3.90 13.38 21.39
CA PRO A 260 4.08 12.04 20.83
C PRO A 260 3.20 11.80 19.57
N SER A 261 3.77 12.03 18.38
CA SER A 261 3.09 11.90 17.09
C SER A 261 2.55 10.49 16.83
N PHE A 262 3.34 9.46 17.15
CA PHE A 262 2.95 8.06 16.94
C PHE A 262 1.72 7.63 17.76
N LEU A 263 1.66 7.96 19.05
CA LEU A 263 0.52 7.63 19.89
C LEU A 263 -0.73 8.40 19.43
N SER A 264 -0.57 9.66 19.05
CA SER A 264 -1.68 10.46 18.52
C SER A 264 -2.25 9.87 17.23
N ALA A 265 -1.40 9.34 16.34
CA ALA A 265 -1.83 8.69 15.10
C ALA A 265 -2.62 7.40 15.36
N ILE A 266 -2.23 6.62 16.37
CA ILE A 266 -3.00 5.44 16.80
C ILE A 266 -4.35 5.86 17.38
N ASP A 267 -4.38 6.90 18.22
CA ASP A 267 -5.62 7.39 18.82
C ASP A 267 -6.61 7.89 17.77
N VAL A 268 -6.15 8.46 16.65
CA VAL A 268 -6.98 8.89 15.52
C VAL A 268 -7.74 7.72 14.87
N LEU A 269 -7.15 6.52 14.83
CA LEU A 269 -7.81 5.34 14.25
C LEU A 269 -8.90 4.72 15.13
N SER A 270 -8.96 5.12 16.40
CA SER A 270 -9.90 4.61 17.40
C SER A 270 -11.18 5.46 17.55
N LYS A 271 -11.21 6.65 16.95
CA LYS A 271 -12.29 7.64 17.06
C LYS A 271 -13.16 7.67 15.83
#